data_AF-A0AA40WES4-F1
#
_entry.id   AF-A0AA40WES4-F1
#
_cell.length_a   1.000
_cell.length_b   1.000
_cell.length_c   1.000
_cell.angle_alpha   90.00
_cell.angle_beta   90.00
_cell.angle_gamma   90.00
#
_symmetry.space_group_name_H-M   'P 1'
#
loop_
_entity.id
_entity.type
_entity.pdbx_description
1 polymer ?
#
loop_
_entity_poly.entity_id
_entity_poly.type
_entity_poly.pdbx_seq_one_letter_code
_entity_poly.pdbx_strand_id
1 'polypeptide(L)' 'DNASGPVDGEILMRVVSHGAKKGHRLLFRAQGEDAQQALREIGELIASGAGEMITVPVTPPPEVMQPKRSWLSRLFN' A
#
# COMPACT_ATOMS: atom_id res chain seq x y z
N ASP A 1 6.15 8.64 15.32
CA ASP A 1 5.78 9.32 14.06
C ASP A 1 6.95 9.41 13.11
N ASN A 2 7.03 8.48 12.15
CA ASN A 2 7.94 8.61 11.00
C ASN A 2 7.26 9.52 9.98
N ALA A 3 7.29 10.83 10.20
CA ALA A 3 6.81 11.79 9.21
C ALA A 3 7.83 11.87 8.07
N SER A 4 7.64 11.06 7.03
CA SER A 4 8.30 11.29 5.74
C SER A 4 7.89 12.70 5.28
N GLY A 5 8.88 13.51 4.89
CA GLY A 5 8.63 14.88 4.42
C GLY A 5 7.68 14.92 3.22
N PRO A 6 7.21 16.12 2.83
CA PRO A 6 6.35 16.27 1.66
C PRO A 6 7.03 15.69 0.42
N VAL A 7 6.27 14.93 -0.37
CA VAL A 7 6.71 14.34 -1.63
C VAL A 7 5.95 14.96 -2.80
N ASP A 8 6.55 14.90 -3.98
CA ASP A 8 5.90 15.32 -5.21
C ASP A 8 4.86 14.28 -5.64
N GLY A 9 3.60 14.72 -5.80
CA GLY A 9 2.47 13.87 -6.16
C GLY A 9 2.43 13.47 -7.63
N GLU A 10 3.11 14.20 -8.52
CA GLU A 10 3.15 13.89 -9.96
C GLU A 10 4.09 12.72 -10.26
N ILE A 11 5.07 12.47 -9.37
CA ILE A 11 6.06 11.41 -9.53
C ILE A 11 5.63 10.18 -8.74
N LEU A 12 5.04 9.20 -9.44
CA LEU A 12 4.55 7.95 -8.85
C LEU A 12 5.55 7.29 -7.89
N MET A 13 6.82 7.16 -8.28
CA MET A 13 7.82 6.48 -7.44
C MET A 13 8.10 7.20 -6.12
N ARG A 14 7.96 8.53 -6.06
CA ARG A 14 8.05 9.29 -4.81
C ARG A 14 6.84 9.04 -3.91
N VAL A 15 5.65 8.99 -4.49
CA VAL A 15 4.41 8.64 -3.76
C VAL A 15 4.48 7.22 -3.20
N VAL A 16 4.96 6.25 -3.99
CA VAL A 16 5.15 4.86 -3.55
C VAL A 16 6.20 4.78 -2.43
N SER A 17 7.32 5.50 -2.58
CA SER A 17 8.41 5.50 -1.60
C SER A 17 8.07 6.24 -0.31
N HIS A 18 6.99 7.05 -0.29
CA HIS A 18 6.52 7.74 0.92
C HIS A 18 6.07 6.76 2.02
N GLY A 19 5.73 5.52 1.65
CA GLY A 19 5.50 4.44 2.61
C GLY A 19 4.26 4.63 3.49
N ALA A 20 3.24 5.33 2.98
CA ALA A 20 1.96 5.48 3.67
C ALA A 20 1.33 4.11 3.96
N LYS A 21 0.72 3.97 5.13
CA LYS A 21 0.05 2.74 5.59
C LYS A 21 -1.32 3.07 6.16
N LYS A 22 -2.19 2.06 6.28
CA LYS A 22 -3.48 2.21 6.95
C LYS A 22 -3.29 2.81 8.34
N GLY A 23 -4.05 3.86 8.64
CA GLY A 23 -3.96 4.61 9.90
C GLY A 23 -3.09 5.87 9.82
N HIS A 24 -2.30 6.05 8.76
CA HIS A 24 -1.61 7.31 8.52
C HIS A 24 -2.57 8.40 8.06
N ARG A 25 -2.26 9.65 8.41
CA ARG A 25 -2.93 10.84 7.89
C ARG A 25 -2.05 11.46 6.82
N LEU A 26 -2.60 11.63 5.63
CA LEU A 26 -1.93 12.28 4.50
C LEU A 26 -2.53 13.66 4.29
N LEU A 27 -1.69 14.62 3.89
CA LEU A 27 -2.10 15.96 3.50
C LEU A 27 -1.75 16.16 2.03
N PHE A 28 -2.75 16.50 1.23
CA PHE A 28 -2.58 16.80 -0.18
C PHE A 28 -2.60 18.31 -0.41
N ARG A 29 -1.68 18.81 -1.23
CA ARG A 29 -1.59 20.22 -1.61
C ARG A 29 -1.40 20.30 -3.13
N ALA A 30 -2.22 21.11 -3.78
CA ALA A 30 -2.12 21.41 -5.20
C ALA A 30 -2.02 22.93 -5.40
N GLN A 31 -1.43 23.36 -6.51
CA GLN A 31 -1.30 24.76 -6.92
C GLN A 31 -1.51 24.86 -8.43
N GLY A 32 -2.14 25.92 -8.91
CA GLY A 32 -2.53 26.06 -10.31
C GLY A 32 -4.01 26.40 -10.48
N GLU A 33 -4.42 26.62 -11.72
CA GLU A 33 -5.81 26.95 -12.07
C GLU A 33 -6.77 25.79 -11.78
N ASP A 34 -6.30 24.56 -11.99
CA ASP A 34 -7.02 23.31 -11.80
C ASP A 34 -6.85 22.71 -10.39
N ALA A 35 -6.09 23.36 -9.50
CA ALA A 35 -5.72 22.81 -8.19
C ALA A 35 -6.92 22.35 -7.37
N GLN A 36 -8.01 23.13 -7.35
CA GLN A 36 -9.20 22.79 -6.61
C GLN A 36 -9.96 21.61 -7.24
N GLN A 37 -9.93 21.51 -8.57
CA GLN A 37 -10.53 20.39 -9.29
C GLN A 37 -9.74 19.10 -9.04
N ALA A 38 -8.41 19.16 -9.16
CA ALA A 38 -7.53 18.03 -8.88
C ALA A 38 -7.70 17.50 -7.45
N LEU A 39 -7.75 18.38 -6.45
CA LEU A 39 -7.97 17.98 -5.05
C LEU A 39 -9.34 17.32 -4.84
N ARG A 40 -10.39 17.78 -5.52
CA ARG A 40 -11.72 17.15 -5.47
C ARG A 40 -11.70 15.75 -6.06
N GLU A 41 -11.17 15.61 -7.28
CA GLU A 41 -11.12 14.33 -7.98
C GLU A 41 -10.26 13.30 -7.23
N ILE A 42 -9.13 13.71 -6.67
CA ILE A 42 -8.30 12.86 -5.79
C ILE A 42 -9.12 12.42 -4.56
N GLY A 43 -9.86 13.33 -3.93
CA GLY A 43 -10.71 13.02 -2.79
C GLY A 43 -11.80 11.99 -3.13
N GLU A 44 -12.47 12.16 -4.26
CA GLU A 44 -13.50 11.24 -4.77
C GLU A 44 -12.91 9.87 -5.13
N LEU A 45 -11.74 9.84 -5.75
CA LEU A 45 -11.04 8.59 -6.08
C LEU A 45 -10.66 7.81 -4.81
N ILE A 46 -10.15 8.50 -3.78
CA ILE A 46 -9.83 7.87 -2.49
C ILE A 46 -11.10 7.39 -1.80
N ALA A 47 -12.17 8.19 -1.80
CA ALA A 47 -13.46 7.81 -1.20
C ALA A 47 -14.11 6.61 -1.90
N SER A 48 -13.90 6.45 -3.22
CA SER A 48 -14.35 5.30 -4.01
C SER A 48 -13.43 4.07 -3.89
N GLY A 49 -12.40 4.13 -3.04
CA GLY A 49 -11.52 3.00 -2.75
C GLY A 49 -10.31 2.88 -3.66
N ALA A 50 -9.93 3.96 -4.37
CA ALA A 50 -8.74 4.03 -5.22
C ALA A 50 -8.62 2.91 -6.27
N GLY A 51 -9.76 2.33 -6.69
CA GLY A 51 -9.78 1.22 -7.65
C GLY A 51 -9.34 -0.13 -7.07
N GLU A 52 -9.05 -0.22 -5.77
CA GLU A 52 -8.83 -1.51 -5.11
C GLU A 52 -10.16 -2.25 -5.04
N MET A 53 -10.31 -3.32 -5.84
CA MET A 53 -11.37 -4.29 -5.60
C MET A 53 -11.16 -4.84 -4.19
N ILE A 54 -12.23 -4.92 -3.38
CA ILE A 54 -12.19 -5.56 -2.06
C ILE A 54 -11.62 -6.96 -2.27
N THR A 55 -10.34 -7.13 -1.99
CA THR A 55 -9.73 -8.45 -2.00
C THR A 55 -10.30 -9.13 -0.76
N VAL A 56 -11.24 -10.06 -0.99
CA VAL A 56 -11.52 -11.08 0.01
C VAL A 56 -10.17 -11.62 0.46
N PRO A 57 -9.88 -11.66 1.77
CA PRO A 57 -8.65 -12.28 2.23
C PRO A 57 -8.64 -13.68 1.64
N VAL A 58 -7.69 -13.94 0.74
CA VAL A 58 -7.41 -15.30 0.27
C VAL A 58 -7.08 -16.05 1.55
N THR A 59 -8.07 -16.77 2.05
CA THR A 59 -7.84 -17.72 3.12
C THR A 59 -6.93 -18.74 2.44
N PRO A 60 -5.67 -18.88 2.89
CA PRO A 60 -4.82 -19.90 2.30
C PRO A 60 -5.60 -21.22 2.39
N PRO A 61 -5.56 -22.07 1.35
CA PRO A 61 -6.08 -23.43 1.46
C PRO A 61 -5.56 -24.01 2.78
N PRO A 62 -6.40 -24.75 3.56
CA PRO A 62 -5.96 -25.30 4.83
C PRO A 62 -4.61 -25.94 4.59
N GLU A 63 -3.60 -25.43 5.31
CA GLU A 63 -2.21 -25.81 5.15
C GLU A 63 -2.16 -27.34 5.24
N VAL A 64 -2.03 -28.01 4.10
CA VAL A 64 -1.73 -29.44 4.08
C VAL A 64 -0.41 -29.51 4.80
N MET A 65 -0.42 -29.98 6.05
CA MET A 65 0.74 -30.07 6.93
C MET A 65 1.85 -30.78 6.19
N GLN A 66 2.70 -30.01 5.52
CA GLN A 66 3.89 -30.54 4.89
C GLN A 66 4.88 -30.69 6.02
N PRO A 67 5.30 -31.92 6.37
CA PRO A 67 6.26 -32.12 7.43
C PRO A 67 7.53 -31.34 7.04
N LYS A 68 7.84 -30.29 7.82
CA LYS A 68 9.08 -29.52 7.67
C LYS A 68 10.23 -30.52 7.68
N ARG A 69 10.82 -30.76 6.51
CA ARG A 69 12.01 -31.62 6.40
C ARG A 69 13.11 -30.92 7.19
N SER A 70 13.33 -31.42 8.40
CA SER A 70 14.29 -30.89 9.35
C SER A 70 15.66 -30.84 8.69
N TRP A 71 16.35 -29.71 8.80
CA TRP A 71 17.70 -29.54 8.25
C TRP A 71 18.69 -30.61 8.78
N LEU A 72 18.38 -31.22 9.94
CA LEU A 72 19.17 -32.25 10.59
C LEU A 72 19.20 -33.52 9.74
N SER A 73 18.15 -33.78 8.96
CA SER A 73 18.09 -34.94 8.06
C SER A 73 19.07 -34.86 6.88
N ARG A 74 19.66 -33.68 6.61
CA ARG A 74 20.68 -33.50 5.57
C ARG A 74 22.11 -33.63 6.07
N LEU A 75 22.30 -33.74 7.39
CA LEU A 75 23.63 -33.88 8.00
C LEU A 75 24.02 -35.35 8.24
N PHE A 76 23.08 -36.27 8.07
CA PHE A 76 23.28 -37.70 8.30
C PHE A 76 22.99 -38.55 7.06
N ASN A 77 23.04 -37.95 5.86
CA ASN A 77 23.00 -38.61 4.55
C ASN A 77 24.26 -38.22 3.76
#